data_AF-A0A1Q4XIE4-F1
#
_entry.id   AF-A0A1Q4XIE4-F1
#
_cell.length_a   1.000
_cell.length_b   1.000
_cell.length_c   1.000
_cell.angle_alpha   90.00
_cell.angle_beta   90.00
_cell.angle_gamma   90.00
#
_symmetry.space_group_name_H-M   'P 1'
#
loop_
_entity.id
_entity.type
_entity.pdbx_description
1 polymer ?
#
loop_
_entity_poly.entity_id
_entity_poly.type
_entity_poly.pdbx_seq_one_letter_code
_entity_poly.pdbx_strand_id
1 'polypeptide(L)'
;MTHRPHAPVPVPRAILLAAAAALAATALSHLVGWAVSQYLDSVHDTPDANIGAGLALILLPVPLAPVLAWPLVRTVRLPHPALTTLLGALLYLPLAVGAWGLWASALDGTRVGSLLAPVLGSVWSLAAAEAVALAVALAASAVLTTRHHARALRER
;
A
#
# COMPACT_ATOMS: atom_id res chain seq x y z
N MET A 1 11.38 -18.46 10.11
CA MET A 1 12.58 -17.75 10.61
C MET A 1 12.45 -16.26 10.31
N THR A 2 12.33 -15.41 11.34
CA THR A 2 12.33 -13.94 11.20
C THR A 2 13.76 -13.43 11.21
N HIS A 3 14.21 -12.77 10.14
CA HIS A 3 15.55 -12.19 10.07
C HIS A 3 15.66 -11.04 11.08
N ARG A 4 16.69 -11.07 11.94
CA ARG A 4 17.00 -10.00 12.90
C ARG A 4 18.39 -9.44 12.57
N PRO A 5 18.53 -8.17 12.21
CA PRO A 5 19.85 -7.57 12.00
C PRO A 5 20.61 -7.49 13.33
N HIS A 6 21.89 -7.86 13.30
CA HIS A 6 22.78 -7.84 14.47
C HIS A 6 23.14 -6.41 14.93
N ALA A 7 23.02 -5.42 14.04
CA ALA A 7 23.24 -4.01 14.34
C ALA A 7 21.93 -3.22 14.19
N PRO A 8 21.74 -2.15 14.98
CA PRO A 8 20.57 -1.28 14.85
C PRO A 8 20.55 -0.59 13.49
N VAL A 9 19.40 -0.63 12.81
CA VAL A 9 19.19 0.09 11.54
C VAL A 9 18.90 1.57 11.86
N PRO A 10 19.60 2.54 11.23
CA PRO A 10 19.30 3.95 11.40
C PRO A 10 17.86 4.29 10.98
N VAL A 11 17.17 5.11 11.78
CA VAL A 11 15.77 5.49 11.54
C VAL A 11 15.53 6.08 10.14
N PRO A 12 16.36 7.01 9.62
CA PRO A 12 16.14 7.55 8.27
C PRO A 12 16.20 6.47 7.18
N ARG A 13 17.14 5.53 7.31
CA ARG A 13 17.25 4.38 6.40
C ARG A 13 16.01 3.49 6.49
N ALA A 14 15.51 3.24 7.69
CA ALA A 14 14.32 2.41 7.88
C ALA A 14 13.07 3.02 7.24
N ILE A 15 12.90 4.34 7.35
CA ILE A 15 11.81 5.09 6.69
C ILE A 15 11.90 4.94 5.17
N LEU A 16 13.08 5.18 4.59
CA LEU A 16 13.27 5.08 3.13
C LEU A 16 13.02 3.67 2.60
N LEU A 17 13.52 2.65 3.29
CA LEU A 17 13.29 1.24 2.91
C LEU A 17 11.82 0.84 3.04
N ALA A 18 11.14 1.29 4.09
CA ALA A 18 9.72 1.04 4.30
C ALA A 18 8.86 1.74 3.24
N ALA A 19 9.19 2.98 2.88
CA ALA A 19 8.52 3.71 1.80
C ALA A 19 8.75 3.04 0.45
N ALA A 20 9.97 2.63 0.13
CA ALA A 20 10.27 1.90 -1.11
C ALA A 20 9.50 0.57 -1.19
N ALA A 21 9.42 -0.18 -0.09
CA ALA A 21 8.63 -1.39 -0.02
C ALA A 21 7.12 -1.13 -0.20
N ALA A 22 6.59 -0.05 0.38
CA ALA A 22 5.20 0.37 0.19
C ALA A 22 4.90 0.67 -1.28
N LEU A 23 5.72 1.52 -1.92
CA LEU A 23 5.53 1.90 -3.33
C LEU A 23 5.54 0.66 -4.24
N ALA A 24 6.51 -0.23 -4.04
CA ALA A 24 6.60 -1.47 -4.80
C ALA A 24 5.38 -2.39 -4.55
N ALA A 25 4.94 -2.52 -3.30
CA ALA A 25 3.78 -3.34 -2.93
C ALA A 25 2.49 -2.81 -3.56
N THR A 26 2.26 -1.49 -3.51
CA THR A 26 1.08 -0.86 -4.11
C THR A 26 1.11 -0.95 -5.64
N ALA A 27 2.28 -0.76 -6.26
CA ALA A 27 2.41 -0.93 -7.71
C ALA A 27 2.09 -2.37 -8.14
N LEU A 28 2.65 -3.36 -7.44
CA LEU A 28 2.37 -4.77 -7.71
C LEU A 28 0.90 -5.12 -7.47
N SER A 29 0.27 -4.59 -6.41
CA SER A 29 -1.14 -4.88 -6.12
C SER A 29 -2.07 -4.30 -7.20
N HIS A 30 -1.77 -3.11 -7.71
CA HIS A 30 -2.52 -2.51 -8.82
C HIS A 30 -2.29 -3.23 -10.14
N LEU A 31 -1.07 -3.72 -10.42
CA LEU A 31 -0.83 -4.57 -11.59
C LEU A 31 -1.64 -5.87 -11.54
N VAL A 32 -1.78 -6.47 -10.35
CA VAL A 32 -2.64 -7.64 -10.16
C VAL A 32 -4.11 -7.27 -10.33
N GLY A 33 -4.58 -6.17 -9.74
CA GLY A 33 -5.95 -5.67 -9.93
C GLY A 33 -6.28 -5.44 -11.41
N TRP A 34 -5.35 -4.82 -12.15
CA TRP A 34 -5.46 -4.63 -13.59
C TRP A 34 -5.50 -5.95 -14.36
N ALA A 35 -4.59 -6.89 -14.06
CA ALA A 35 -4.57 -8.20 -14.72
C ALA A 35 -5.87 -8.99 -14.48
N VAL A 36 -6.42 -8.95 -13.26
CA VAL A 36 -7.69 -9.59 -12.93
C VAL A 36 -8.86 -8.92 -13.66
N SER A 37 -8.88 -7.59 -13.74
CA SER A 37 -9.87 -6.86 -14.54
C SER A 37 -9.83 -7.27 -16.00
N GLN A 38 -8.66 -7.29 -16.63
CA GLN A 38 -8.51 -7.72 -18.03
C GLN A 38 -8.93 -9.18 -18.24
N TYR A 39 -8.61 -10.06 -17.28
CA TYR A 39 -9.05 -11.45 -17.33
C TYR A 39 -10.58 -11.56 -17.27
N LEU A 40 -11.23 -10.85 -16.36
CA LEU A 40 -12.70 -10.86 -16.23
C LEU A 40 -13.37 -10.35 -17.51
N ASP A 41 -12.88 -9.23 -18.06
CA ASP A 41 -13.36 -8.66 -19.32
C ASP A 41 -13.16 -9.62 -20.50
N SER A 42 -12.06 -10.38 -20.53
CA SER A 42 -11.76 -11.30 -21.64
C SER A 42 -12.56 -12.61 -21.62
N VAL A 43 -13.04 -13.02 -20.44
CA VAL A 43 -13.73 -14.31 -20.25
C VAL A 43 -15.25 -14.15 -20.29
N HIS A 44 -15.77 -12.95 -20.03
CA HIS A 44 -17.21 -12.71 -19.91
C HIS A 44 -17.62 -11.40 -20.60
N ASP A 45 -18.50 -11.50 -21.58
CA ASP A 45 -19.10 -10.34 -22.25
C ASP A 45 -20.40 -9.84 -21.57
N THR A 46 -20.65 -10.26 -20.32
CA THR A 46 -21.87 -9.90 -19.60
C THR A 46 -21.71 -8.57 -18.84
N PRO A 47 -22.78 -7.78 -18.69
CA PRO A 47 -22.74 -6.53 -17.92
C PRO A 47 -22.21 -6.70 -16.48
N ASP A 48 -22.51 -7.84 -15.85
CA ASP A 48 -22.06 -8.16 -14.50
C ASP A 48 -20.53 -8.34 -14.42
N ALA A 49 -19.91 -8.85 -15.49
CA ALA A 49 -18.46 -9.01 -15.55
C ALA A 49 -17.72 -7.68 -15.62
N ASN A 50 -18.27 -6.68 -16.33
CA ASN A 50 -17.71 -5.33 -16.38
C ASN A 50 -17.74 -4.64 -15.01
N ILE A 51 -18.82 -4.83 -14.23
CA ILE A 51 -18.91 -4.34 -12.85
C ILE A 51 -17.85 -5.06 -12.00
N GLY A 52 -17.75 -6.38 -12.13
CA GLY A 52 -16.76 -7.20 -11.42
C GLY A 52 -15.31 -6.78 -11.74
N ALA A 53 -15.00 -6.49 -13.00
CA ALA A 53 -13.69 -6.04 -13.45
C ALA A 53 -13.33 -4.66 -12.87
N GLY A 54 -14.28 -3.71 -12.89
CA GLY A 54 -14.10 -2.41 -12.24
C GLY A 54 -13.87 -2.53 -10.73
N LEU A 55 -14.65 -3.36 -10.05
CA LEU A 55 -14.47 -3.63 -8.61
C LEU A 55 -13.12 -4.32 -8.34
N ALA A 56 -12.69 -5.26 -9.17
CA ALA A 56 -11.39 -5.91 -9.02
C ALA A 56 -10.23 -4.94 -9.21
N LEU A 57 -10.31 -4.05 -10.21
CA LEU A 57 -9.30 -3.03 -10.47
C LEU A 57 -9.10 -2.10 -9.27
N ILE A 58 -10.18 -1.84 -8.53
CA ILE A 58 -10.22 -0.79 -7.52
C ILE A 58 -10.11 -1.34 -6.09
N LEU A 59 -10.81 -2.42 -5.75
CA LEU A 59 -10.87 -2.93 -4.38
C LEU A 59 -9.81 -4.00 -4.09
N LEU A 60 -9.40 -4.78 -5.09
CA LEU A 60 -8.40 -5.83 -4.90
C LEU A 60 -7.03 -5.30 -4.46
N PRO A 61 -6.54 -4.14 -4.96
CA PRO A 61 -5.26 -3.60 -4.54
C PRO A 61 -5.17 -3.32 -3.03
N VAL A 62 -6.27 -2.94 -2.39
CA VAL A 62 -6.33 -2.55 -0.97
C VAL A 62 -5.87 -3.68 -0.04
N PRO A 63 -6.52 -4.86 0.03
CA PRO A 63 -6.05 -5.94 0.89
C PRO A 63 -4.76 -6.59 0.38
N LEU A 64 -4.47 -6.51 -0.92
CA LEU A 64 -3.33 -7.18 -1.52
C LEU A 64 -2.00 -6.43 -1.26
N ALA A 65 -2.00 -5.10 -1.24
CA ALA A 65 -0.81 -4.29 -0.98
C ALA A 65 -0.11 -4.64 0.35
N PRO A 66 -0.78 -4.72 1.52
CA PRO A 66 -0.12 -5.11 2.77
C PRO A 66 0.38 -6.56 2.76
N VAL A 67 -0.29 -7.47 2.03
CA VAL A 67 0.17 -8.86 1.87
C VAL A 67 1.48 -8.90 1.09
N LEU A 68 1.58 -8.14 -0.01
CA LEU A 68 2.79 -8.02 -0.82
C LEU A 68 3.89 -7.21 -0.14
N ALA A 69 3.55 -6.33 0.78
CA ALA A 69 4.54 -5.58 1.57
C ALA A 69 5.38 -6.49 2.47
N TRP A 70 4.83 -7.61 2.96
CA TRP A 70 5.57 -8.55 3.82
C TRP A 70 6.88 -9.07 3.21
N PRO A 71 6.86 -9.73 2.02
CA PRO A 71 8.08 -10.22 1.42
C PRO A 71 9.04 -9.09 1.08
N LEU A 72 8.55 -7.90 0.71
CA LEU A 72 9.38 -6.74 0.39
C LEU A 72 10.08 -6.15 1.63
N VAL A 73 9.37 -5.99 2.74
CA VAL A 73 9.96 -5.55 4.02
C VAL A 73 10.99 -6.56 4.51
N ARG A 74 10.76 -7.86 4.26
CA ARG A 74 11.72 -8.93 4.55
C ARG A 74 12.97 -8.85 3.67
N THR A 75 12.83 -8.55 2.36
CA THR A 75 13.98 -8.48 1.43
C THR A 75 14.89 -7.29 1.74
N VAL A 76 14.32 -6.15 2.16
CA VAL A 76 15.09 -4.96 2.60
C VAL A 76 15.68 -5.09 4.01
N ARG A 77 15.50 -6.25 4.65
CA ARG A 77 16.10 -6.62 5.96
C ARG A 77 15.75 -5.66 7.10
N LEU A 78 14.54 -5.13 7.13
CA LEU A 78 14.05 -4.38 8.29
C LEU A 78 13.95 -5.28 9.53
N PRO A 79 14.19 -4.76 10.75
CA PRO A 79 14.05 -5.55 11.97
C PRO A 79 12.58 -5.90 12.20
N HIS A 80 12.32 -7.15 12.59
CA HIS A 80 10.96 -7.66 12.84
C HIS A 80 9.99 -7.45 11.66
N PRO A 81 10.34 -7.93 10.44
CA PRO A 81 9.58 -7.61 9.23
C PRO A 81 8.10 -7.99 9.35
N ALA A 82 7.82 -9.11 10.00
CA ALA A 82 6.48 -9.59 10.32
C ALA A 82 5.63 -8.61 11.13
N LEU A 83 6.24 -8.04 12.18
CA LEU A 83 5.59 -7.14 13.11
C LEU A 83 5.40 -5.77 12.44
N THR A 84 6.43 -5.30 11.73
CA THR A 84 6.37 -4.06 10.94
C THR A 84 5.22 -4.09 9.94
N THR A 85 5.06 -5.20 9.20
CA THR A 85 4.00 -5.32 8.20
C THR A 85 2.62 -5.52 8.81
N LEU A 86 2.51 -6.21 9.95
CA LEU A 86 1.23 -6.38 10.65
C LEU A 86 0.72 -5.04 11.20
N LEU A 87 1.56 -4.29 11.90
CA LEU A 87 1.21 -2.95 12.38
C LEU A 87 0.92 -2.00 11.22
N GLY A 88 1.75 -2.08 10.16
CA GLY A 88 1.55 -1.29 8.96
C GLY A 88 0.22 -1.58 8.29
N ALA A 89 -0.18 -2.85 8.16
CA ALA A 89 -1.47 -3.23 7.62
C ALA A 89 -2.63 -2.68 8.48
N LEU A 90 -2.53 -2.81 9.81
CA LEU A 90 -3.54 -2.31 10.74
C LEU A 90 -3.73 -0.78 10.64
N LEU A 91 -2.64 -0.03 10.47
CA LEU A 91 -2.66 1.41 10.27
C LEU A 91 -3.09 1.81 8.84
N TYR A 92 -2.72 1.01 7.85
CA TYR A 92 -3.01 1.28 6.44
C TYR A 92 -4.49 1.16 6.12
N LEU A 93 -5.19 0.13 6.61
CA LEU A 93 -6.61 -0.08 6.30
C LEU A 93 -7.51 1.15 6.56
N PRO A 94 -7.49 1.80 7.73
CA PRO A 94 -8.28 3.01 7.94
C PRO A 94 -7.80 4.19 7.08
N LEU A 95 -6.49 4.30 6.82
CA LEU A 95 -5.95 5.32 5.91
C LEU A 95 -6.38 5.10 4.46
N ALA A 96 -6.47 3.85 4.01
CA ALA A 96 -6.94 3.47 2.69
C ALA A 96 -8.43 3.79 2.53
N VAL A 97 -9.25 3.50 3.55
CA VAL A 97 -10.67 3.91 3.58
C VAL A 97 -10.80 5.44 3.55
N GLY A 98 -9.95 6.15 4.29
CA GLY A 98 -9.90 7.62 4.23
C GLY A 98 -9.50 8.15 2.85
N ALA A 99 -8.47 7.56 2.24
CA ALA A 99 -8.01 7.91 0.90
C ALA A 99 -9.10 7.66 -0.15
N TRP A 100 -9.82 6.55 -0.03
CA TRP A 100 -10.98 6.22 -0.85
C TRP A 100 -12.10 7.28 -0.72
N GLY A 101 -12.49 7.63 0.51
CA GLY A 101 -13.51 8.63 0.76
C GLY A 101 -13.14 10.02 0.23
N LEU A 102 -11.87 10.41 0.37
CA LEU A 102 -11.35 11.67 -0.18
C LEU A 102 -11.32 11.64 -1.71
N TRP A 103 -10.92 10.52 -2.32
CA TRP A 103 -10.91 10.35 -3.77
C TRP A 103 -12.32 10.41 -4.37
N ALA A 104 -13.28 9.69 -3.79
CA ALA A 104 -14.68 9.74 -4.19
C ALA A 104 -15.28 11.15 -4.03
N SER A 105 -15.02 11.82 -2.90
CA SER A 105 -15.48 13.20 -2.68
C SER A 105 -14.86 14.18 -3.67
N ALA A 106 -13.59 13.97 -4.04
CA ALA A 106 -12.91 14.79 -5.05
C ALA A 106 -13.51 14.59 -6.45
N LEU A 107 -13.87 13.35 -6.80
CA LEU A 107 -14.58 13.06 -8.04
C LEU A 107 -15.92 13.79 -8.12
N ASP A 108 -16.75 13.65 -7.09
CA ASP A 108 -18.08 14.27 -7.03
C ASP A 108 -18.00 15.80 -7.03
N GLY A 109 -16.95 16.37 -6.42
CA GLY A 109 -16.73 17.81 -6.33
C GLY A 109 -16.11 18.45 -7.59
N THR A 110 -15.60 17.66 -8.55
CA THR A 110 -14.98 18.22 -9.75
C THR A 110 -15.99 18.72 -10.77
N ARG A 111 -15.91 20.00 -11.13
CA ARG A 111 -16.74 20.59 -12.18
C ARG A 111 -16.37 20.02 -13.56
N VAL A 112 -17.39 19.74 -14.36
CA VAL A 112 -17.25 19.37 -15.78
C VAL A 112 -16.48 20.49 -16.50
N GLY A 113 -15.33 20.14 -17.10
CA GLY A 113 -14.42 21.09 -17.78
C GLY A 113 -13.18 21.51 -17.00
N SER A 114 -12.99 21.03 -15.76
CA SER A 114 -11.76 21.27 -14.99
C SER A 114 -10.55 20.53 -15.59
N LEU A 115 -9.38 21.18 -15.62
CA LEU A 115 -8.10 20.56 -16.02
C LEU A 115 -7.70 19.39 -15.10
N LEU A 116 -8.22 19.35 -13.87
CA LEU A 116 -7.96 18.28 -12.89
C LEU A 116 -8.89 17.09 -13.02
N ALA A 117 -10.02 17.22 -13.73
CA ALA A 117 -10.99 16.14 -13.93
C ALA A 117 -10.38 14.85 -14.51
N PRO A 118 -9.54 14.88 -15.57
CA PRO A 118 -8.93 13.65 -16.10
C PRO A 118 -7.91 13.02 -15.13
N VAL A 119 -7.26 13.82 -14.29
CA VAL A 119 -6.27 13.34 -13.32
C VAL A 119 -6.97 12.68 -12.14
N LEU A 120 -8.01 13.32 -11.58
CA LEU A 120 -8.76 12.81 -10.45
C LEU A 120 -9.63 11.60 -10.84
N GLY A 121 -10.18 11.59 -12.06
CA GLY A 121 -10.92 10.45 -12.61
C GLY A 121 -10.06 9.24 -12.96
N SER A 122 -8.73 9.37 -12.90
CA SER A 122 -7.81 8.28 -13.19
C SER A 122 -7.65 7.36 -11.98
N VAL A 123 -7.74 6.06 -12.19
CA VAL A 123 -7.43 5.01 -11.19
C VAL A 123 -6.01 5.18 -10.61
N TRP A 124 -5.09 5.77 -11.38
CA TRP A 124 -3.73 6.05 -10.92
C TRP A 124 -3.66 7.10 -9.80
N SER A 125 -4.63 8.00 -9.70
CA SER A 125 -4.69 8.97 -8.60
C SER A 125 -5.07 8.32 -7.27
N LEU A 126 -5.97 7.33 -7.31
CA LEU A 126 -6.26 6.47 -6.17
C LEU A 126 -5.04 5.62 -5.81
N ALA A 127 -4.39 4.99 -6.80
CA ALA A 127 -3.18 4.21 -6.58
C ALA A 127 -2.09 5.03 -5.87
N ALA A 128 -1.91 6.29 -6.26
CA ALA A 128 -0.98 7.21 -5.62
C ALA A 128 -1.38 7.51 -4.17
N ALA A 129 -2.67 7.75 -3.90
CA ALA A 129 -3.16 7.99 -2.54
C ALA A 129 -2.96 6.77 -1.63
N GLU A 130 -3.22 5.57 -2.13
CA GLU A 130 -2.97 4.32 -1.41
C GLU A 130 -1.48 4.07 -1.16
N ALA A 131 -0.63 4.41 -2.13
CA ALA A 131 0.82 4.28 -2.00
C ALA A 131 1.36 5.19 -0.89
N VAL A 132 0.84 6.43 -0.81
CA VAL A 132 1.16 7.37 0.27
C VAL A 132 0.67 6.84 1.62
N ALA A 133 -0.58 6.37 1.69
CA ALA A 133 -1.15 5.80 2.92
C ALA A 133 -0.31 4.61 3.43
N LEU A 134 0.06 3.68 2.55
CA LEU A 134 0.87 2.52 2.91
C LEU A 134 2.29 2.92 3.31
N ALA A 135 2.88 3.89 2.62
CA ALA A 135 4.22 4.40 2.95
C ALA A 135 4.25 5.03 4.35
N VAL A 136 3.27 5.85 4.69
CA VAL A 136 3.14 6.45 6.04
C VAL A 136 2.97 5.35 7.10
N ALA A 137 2.08 4.38 6.85
CA ALA A 137 1.82 3.29 7.78
C ALA A 137 3.04 2.40 8.02
N LEU A 138 3.74 2.00 6.95
CA LEU A 138 4.96 1.19 7.04
C LEU A 138 6.12 1.99 7.65
N ALA A 139 6.29 3.26 7.30
CA ALA A 139 7.34 4.10 7.87
C ALA A 139 7.16 4.27 9.39
N ALA A 140 5.95 4.61 9.85
CA ALA A 140 5.64 4.71 11.28
C ALA A 140 5.94 3.39 12.01
N SER A 141 5.48 2.26 11.45
CA SER A 141 5.72 0.93 11.99
C SER A 141 7.22 0.56 12.01
N ALA A 142 7.97 0.95 10.98
CA ALA A 142 9.41 0.73 10.90
C ALA A 142 10.16 1.56 11.95
N VAL A 143 9.75 2.81 12.21
CA VAL A 143 10.33 3.63 13.28
C VAL A 143 10.09 3.00 14.65
N LEU A 144 8.87 2.52 14.92
CA LEU A 144 8.54 1.90 16.21
C LEU A 144 9.35 0.61 16.44
N THR A 145 9.38 -0.27 15.44
CA THR A 145 10.09 -1.55 15.51
C THR A 145 11.61 -1.39 15.58
N THR A 146 12.19 -0.44 14.85
CA THR A 146 13.63 -0.14 14.91
C THR A 146 14.05 0.47 16.24
N ARG A 147 13.27 1.40 16.79
CA ARG A 147 13.53 2.00 18.11
C ARG A 147 13.45 0.95 19.22
N HIS A 148 12.44 0.09 19.20
CA HIS A 148 12.29 -0.99 20.16
C HIS A 148 13.48 -1.98 20.09
N HIS A 149 13.88 -2.37 18.88
CA HIS A 149 15.05 -3.23 18.67
C HIS A 149 16.34 -2.60 19.20
N ALA A 150 16.56 -1.30 18.92
CA ALA A 150 17.74 -0.59 19.40
C ALA A 150 17.78 -0.47 20.94
N ARG A 151 16.63 -0.29 21.61
CA ARG A 151 16.56 -0.29 23.09
C ARG A 151 16.90 -1.66 23.67
N ALA A 152 16.30 -2.72 23.13
CA ALA A 152 16.56 -4.10 23.57
C ALA A 152 18.03 -4.54 23.39
N LEU A 153 18.77 -3.93 22.45
CA LEU A 153 20.21 -4.16 22.28
C LEU A 153 21.08 -3.38 23.28
N ARG A 154 20.60 -2.27 23.85
CA ARG A 154 21.33 -1.48 24.87
C ARG A 154 21.21 -2.06 26.27
N GLU A 155 20.14 -2.82 26.53
CA GLU A 155 19.85 -3.44 27.83
C GLU A 155 20.52 -4.82 28.00
N ARG A 156 21.28 -5.27 26.99
CA ARG A 156 22.05 -6.52 27.00
C ARG A 156 23.54 -6.21 27.14
#